data_AF-A0A6G7EE32-F1
#
_entry.id   AF-A0A6G7EE32-F1
#
_cell.length_a   1.000
_cell.length_b   1.000
_cell.length_c   1.000
_cell.angle_alpha   90.00
_cell.angle_beta   90.00
_cell.angle_gamma   90.00
#
_symmetry.space_group_name_H-M   'P 1'
#
loop_
_entity.id
_entity.type
_entity.pdbx_description
1 polymer ?
#
loop_
_entity_poly.entity_id
_entity_poly.type
_entity_poly.pdbx_seq_one_letter_code
_entity_poly.pdbx_strand_id
1 'polypeptide(L)'
;MNHKTDFANLIARRLQTAEQALDQALAEISLLTHDMTRHRAGARFAAQAGHQALVDVQAAAGALVEGRSRLVASHDRLARIARTLGIIVTAGGPLEGKDQPAGGATALALDA
;
A
#
# COMPACT_ATOMS: atom_id res chain seq x y z
N MET A 1 15.72 -4.77 -28.98
CA MET A 1 14.97 -5.04 -27.72
C MET A 1 15.88 -4.65 -26.57
N ASN A 2 15.48 -3.73 -25.69
CA ASN A 2 16.35 -3.23 -24.62
C ASN A 2 16.09 -4.05 -23.34
N HIS A 3 16.92 -5.07 -23.11
CA HIS A 3 16.79 -5.98 -21.96
C HIS A 3 16.71 -5.27 -20.60
N LYS A 4 17.31 -4.08 -20.46
CA LYS A 4 17.25 -3.27 -19.24
C LYS A 4 15.84 -2.71 -19.00
N THR A 5 15.19 -2.22 -20.04
CA THR A 5 13.83 -1.68 -19.99
C THR A 5 12.82 -2.81 -19.71
N ASP A 6 12.98 -3.97 -20.33
CA ASP A 6 12.10 -5.11 -20.10
C ASP A 6 12.19 -5.62 -18.65
N PHE A 7 13.40 -5.69 -18.10
CA PHE A 7 13.63 -6.04 -16.70
C PHE A 7 13.02 -5.00 -15.75
N ALA A 8 13.25 -3.70 -15.97
CA ALA A 8 12.68 -2.65 -15.15
C ALA A 8 11.14 -2.69 -15.12
N ASN A 9 10.52 -2.88 -16.28
CA ASN A 9 9.07 -3.01 -16.40
C ASN A 9 8.52 -4.25 -15.70
N LEU A 10 9.24 -5.37 -15.74
CA LEU A 10 8.87 -6.58 -15.00
C LEU A 10 8.88 -6.33 -13.49
N ILE A 11 9.94 -5.72 -12.97
CA ILE A 11 10.06 -5.42 -11.54
C ILE A 11 8.99 -4.43 -11.09
N ALA A 12 8.74 -3.37 -11.85
CA ALA A 12 7.70 -2.38 -11.54
C ALA A 12 6.31 -3.04 -11.43
N ARG A 13 5.94 -3.89 -12.41
CA ARG A 13 4.67 -4.64 -12.36
C ARG A 13 4.58 -5.55 -11.13
N ARG A 14 5.67 -6.26 -10.79
CA ARG A 14 5.69 -7.14 -9.62
C ARG A 14 5.54 -6.37 -8.31
N LEU A 15 6.16 -5.20 -8.22
CA LEU A 15 6.04 -4.33 -7.05
C LEU A 15 4.60 -3.81 -6.89
N GLN A 16 3.99 -3.33 -7.97
CA GLN A 16 2.61 -2.88 -7.98
C GLN A 16 1.63 -4.02 -7.60
N THR A 17 1.85 -5.24 -8.12
CA THR A 17 1.06 -6.42 -7.69
C THR A 17 1.21 -6.70 -6.20
N ALA A 18 2.41 -6.55 -5.63
CA ALA A 18 2.64 -6.76 -4.21
C ALA A 18 1.96 -5.67 -3.35
N GLU A 19 1.99 -4.41 -3.77
CA GLU A 19 1.28 -3.30 -3.11
C GLU A 19 -0.24 -3.55 -3.10
N GLN A 20 -0.81 -3.94 -4.24
CA GLN A 20 -2.24 -4.27 -4.38
C GLN A 20 -2.65 -5.46 -3.50
N ALA A 21 -1.80 -6.48 -3.38
CA ALA A 21 -2.07 -7.63 -2.52
C ALA A 21 -2.11 -7.24 -1.04
N LEU A 22 -1.26 -6.31 -0.60
CA LEU A 22 -1.30 -5.78 0.76
C LEU A 22 -2.56 -4.93 1.00
N ASP A 23 -2.97 -4.13 0.01
CA ASP A 23 -4.21 -3.34 0.10
C ASP A 23 -5.45 -4.24 0.21
N GLN A 24 -5.52 -5.33 -0.55
CA GLN A 24 -6.59 -6.30 -0.41
C GLN A 24 -6.58 -6.96 0.98
N ALA A 25 -5.42 -7.38 1.48
CA ALA A 25 -5.31 -8.00 2.80
C ALA A 25 -5.72 -7.04 3.94
N LEU A 26 -5.41 -5.75 3.81
CA LEU A 26 -5.86 -4.71 4.74
C LEU A 26 -7.39 -4.53 4.71
N ALA A 27 -8.01 -4.60 3.53
CA ALA A 27 -9.46 -4.54 3.40
C ALA A 27 -10.13 -5.71 4.14
N GLU A 28 -9.67 -6.94 3.93
CA GLU A 28 -10.20 -8.13 4.60
C GLU A 28 -10.04 -8.07 6.13
N ILE A 29 -8.87 -7.64 6.62
CA ILE A 29 -8.63 -7.48 8.07
C ILE A 29 -9.55 -6.41 8.67
N SER A 30 -9.84 -5.35 7.91
CA SER A 30 -10.77 -4.30 8.36
C SER A 30 -12.19 -4.84 8.50
N LEU A 31 -12.64 -5.67 7.55
CA LEU A 31 -13.94 -6.35 7.62
C LEU A 31 -14.00 -7.33 8.81
N LEU A 32 -12.95 -8.12 9.02
CA LEU A 32 -12.85 -9.03 10.16
C LEU A 32 -12.94 -8.27 11.49
N THR A 33 -12.22 -7.16 11.62
CA THR A 33 -12.24 -6.30 12.81
C THR A 33 -13.63 -5.71 13.06
N HIS A 34 -14.29 -5.24 11.99
CA HIS A 34 -15.66 -4.75 12.04
C HIS A 34 -16.60 -5.84 12.57
N ASP A 35 -16.53 -7.05 12.01
CA ASP A 35 -17.43 -8.15 12.39
C ASP A 35 -17.18 -8.59 13.84
N MET A 36 -15.92 -8.70 14.26
CA MET A 36 -15.54 -9.03 15.65
C MET A 36 -16.05 -8.03 16.69
N THR A 37 -16.21 -6.76 16.32
CA THR A 37 -16.68 -5.71 17.24
C THR A 37 -18.19 -5.53 17.17
N ARG A 38 -18.76 -5.50 15.96
CA ARG A 38 -20.20 -5.38 15.72
C ARG A 38 -20.98 -6.58 16.26
N HIS A 39 -20.56 -7.80 15.93
CA HIS A 39 -21.27 -9.00 16.39
C HIS A 39 -21.12 -9.21 17.90
N ARG A 40 -19.99 -8.81 18.49
CA ARG A 40 -19.81 -8.82 19.95
C ARG A 40 -20.82 -7.92 20.65
N ALA A 41 -20.98 -6.69 20.17
CA ALA A 41 -21.98 -5.76 20.68
C ALA A 41 -23.41 -6.29 20.50
N GLY A 42 -23.72 -6.83 19.31
CA GLY A 42 -25.05 -7.39 19.00
C GLY A 42 -25.41 -8.65 19.80
N ALA A 43 -24.44 -9.52 20.07
CA ALA A 43 -24.63 -10.77 20.83
C ALA A 43 -24.56 -10.58 22.35
N ARG A 44 -24.34 -9.36 22.84
CA ARG A 44 -24.21 -9.02 24.28
C ARG A 44 -23.12 -9.82 24.99
N PHE A 45 -22.06 -10.19 24.29
CA PHE A 45 -20.88 -10.82 24.90
C PHE A 45 -20.14 -9.82 25.81
N ALA A 46 -19.45 -10.34 26.82
CA ALA A 46 -18.54 -9.53 27.63
C ALA A 46 -17.45 -8.91 26.74
N ALA A 47 -17.02 -7.68 27.07
CA ALA A 47 -16.02 -6.95 26.28
C ALA A 47 -14.71 -7.73 26.09
N GLN A 48 -14.34 -8.54 27.09
CA GLN A 48 -13.14 -9.38 27.10
C GLN A 48 -13.21 -10.56 26.13
N ALA A 49 -14.41 -11.00 25.73
CA ALA A 49 -14.58 -12.11 24.80
C ALA A 49 -13.96 -11.75 23.44
N GLY A 50 -12.93 -12.51 23.05
CA GLY A 50 -12.19 -12.29 21.81
C GLY A 50 -11.36 -11.01 21.78
N HIS A 51 -11.07 -10.39 22.93
CA HIS A 51 -10.22 -9.19 22.99
C HIS A 51 -8.78 -9.48 22.54
N GLN A 52 -8.16 -10.57 23.03
CA GLN A 52 -6.79 -10.91 22.62
C GLN A 52 -6.70 -11.20 21.11
N ALA A 53 -7.67 -11.94 20.56
CA ALA A 53 -7.74 -12.15 19.12
C ALA A 53 -7.89 -10.84 18.33
N LEU A 54 -8.65 -9.87 18.84
CA LEU A 54 -8.77 -8.54 18.23
C LEU A 54 -7.43 -7.79 18.26
N VAL A 55 -6.68 -7.89 19.36
CA VAL A 55 -5.33 -7.32 19.47
C VAL A 55 -4.40 -7.94 18.43
N ASP A 56 -4.42 -9.26 18.27
CA ASP A 56 -3.57 -9.96 17.30
C ASP A 56 -3.92 -9.59 15.85
N VAL A 57 -5.22 -9.47 15.53
CA VAL A 57 -5.70 -9.01 14.22
C VAL A 57 -5.24 -7.57 13.92
N GLN A 58 -5.32 -6.67 14.90
CA GLN A 58 -4.87 -5.29 14.74
C GLN A 58 -3.34 -5.20 14.60
N ALA A 59 -2.58 -6.03 15.32
CA ALA A 59 -1.14 -6.13 15.16
C ALA A 59 -0.76 -6.62 13.76
N ALA A 60 -1.48 -7.60 13.22
CA ALA A 60 -1.31 -8.05 11.83
C ALA A 60 -1.58 -6.92 10.82
N ALA A 61 -2.66 -6.15 11.02
CA ALA A 61 -2.97 -4.99 10.19
C ALA A 61 -1.82 -3.96 10.19
N GLY A 62 -1.27 -3.65 11.38
CA GLY A 62 -0.12 -2.76 11.53
C GLY A 62 1.11 -3.23 10.75
N ALA A 63 1.42 -4.53 10.82
CA ALA A 63 2.54 -5.12 10.06
C ALA A 63 2.34 -5.02 8.54
N LEU A 64 1.11 -5.17 8.03
CA LEU A 64 0.82 -4.98 6.60
C LEU A 64 0.98 -3.52 6.16
N VAL A 65 0.53 -2.56 6.97
CA VAL A 65 0.72 -1.12 6.70
C VAL A 65 2.21 -0.77 6.63
N GLU A 66 3.00 -1.31 7.56
CA GLU A 66 4.46 -1.13 7.54
C GLU A 66 5.08 -1.77 6.30
N GLY A 67 4.69 -3.00 5.97
CA GLY A 67 5.12 -3.70 4.76
C GLY A 67 4.85 -2.88 3.50
N ARG A 68 3.64 -2.32 3.37
CA ARG A 68 3.24 -1.47 2.25
C ARG A 68 4.09 -0.21 2.17
N SER A 69 4.35 0.45 3.30
CA SER A 69 5.21 1.63 3.37
C SER A 69 6.62 1.35 2.85
N ARG A 70 7.16 0.16 3.16
CA ARG A 70 8.47 -0.30 2.66
C ARG A 70 8.45 -0.59 1.15
N LEU A 71 7.37 -1.13 0.61
CA LEU A 71 7.21 -1.35 -0.84
C LEU A 71 7.15 -0.03 -1.61
N VAL A 72 6.34 0.93 -1.16
CA VAL A 72 6.25 2.27 -1.78
C VAL A 72 7.61 2.97 -1.76
N ALA A 73 8.33 2.92 -0.63
CA ALA A 73 9.67 3.49 -0.55
C ALA A 73 10.67 2.78 -1.48
N SER A 74 10.46 1.49 -1.75
CA SER A 74 11.25 0.71 -2.72
C SER A 74 10.90 1.12 -4.16
N HIS A 75 9.64 1.43 -4.45
CA HIS A 75 9.19 1.97 -5.72
C HIS A 75 9.94 3.25 -6.05
N ASP A 76 9.97 4.21 -5.12
CA ASP A 76 10.68 5.48 -5.30
C ASP A 76 12.17 5.30 -5.55
N ARG A 77 12.81 4.35 -4.85
CA ARG A 77 14.23 4.02 -5.02
C ARG A 77 14.48 3.44 -6.41
N LEU A 78 13.65 2.51 -6.86
CA LEU A 78 13.75 1.90 -8.19
C LEU A 78 13.51 2.93 -9.30
N ALA A 79 12.54 3.83 -9.13
CA ALA A 79 12.29 4.92 -10.06
C ALA A 79 13.50 5.86 -10.19
N ARG A 80 14.20 6.17 -9.08
CA ARG A 80 15.46 6.93 -9.12
C ARG A 80 16.56 6.19 -9.90
N ILE A 81 16.73 4.90 -9.64
CA ILE A 81 17.73 4.06 -10.34
C ILE A 81 17.44 4.03 -11.85
N ALA A 82 16.18 3.85 -12.24
CA ALA A 82 15.77 3.83 -13.64
C ALA A 82 16.14 5.14 -14.37
N ARG A 83 15.95 6.30 -13.73
CA ARG A 83 16.36 7.60 -14.27
C ARG A 83 17.86 7.69 -14.48
N THR A 84 18.67 7.25 -13.51
CA THR A 84 20.14 7.21 -13.64
C THR A 84 20.60 6.30 -14.78
N LEU A 85 19.83 5.25 -15.09
CA LEU A 85 20.12 4.31 -16.18
C LEU A 85 19.55 4.74 -17.54
N GLY A 86 18.88 5.90 -17.64
CA GLY A 86 18.23 6.36 -18.86
C GLY A 86 17.03 5.50 -19.28
N ILE A 87 16.44 4.77 -18.34
CA ILE A 87 15.23 3.96 -18.57
C ILE A 87 14.02 4.87 -18.41
N ILE A 88 13.30 5.09 -19.51
CA ILE A 88 12.02 5.80 -19.48
C ILE A 88 11.00 4.88 -18.81
N VAL A 89 10.56 5.26 -17.61
CA VAL A 89 9.46 4.61 -16.90
C VAL A 89 8.19 5.41 -17.22
N THR A 90 7.29 4.85 -18.00
CA THR A 90 5.92 5.38 -18.13
C THR A 90 5.15 5.03 -16.87
N ALA A 91 4.74 6.05 -16.10
CA ALA A 91 3.89 5.88 -14.92
C ALA A 91 2.64 5.07 -15.28
N GLY A 92 2.35 4.04 -14.50
CA GLY A 92 1.30 3.05 -14.76
C GLY A 92 0.15 3.21 -13.77
N GLY A 93 -0.58 4.33 -13.85
CA GLY A 93 -1.73 4.60 -13.00
C GLY A 93 -2.74 5.52 -13.70
N PRO A 94 -4.07 5.27 -13.61
CA PRO A 94 -5.09 6.17 -14.16
C PRO A 94 -5.10 7.57 -13.52
N LEU A 95 -4.47 7.72 -12.35
CA LEU A 95 -4.48 8.94 -11.53
C LEU A 95 -3.10 9.60 -11.38
N GLU A 96 -2.03 9.01 -11.90
CA GLU A 96 -0.72 9.66 -11.93
C GLU A 96 -0.65 10.54 -13.17
N GLY A 97 -0.96 11.83 -12.97
CA GLY A 97 -1.04 12.84 -14.01
C GLY A 97 0.18 12.83 -14.92
N LYS A 98 -0.08 12.87 -16.23
CA LYS A 98 0.89 12.76 -17.30
C LYS A 98 1.92 13.88 -17.40
N ASP A 99 1.91 14.92 -16.57
CA ASP A 99 2.75 16.11 -16.80
C ASP A 99 3.43 16.70 -15.56
N GLN A 100 3.75 15.92 -14.52
CA GLN A 100 4.50 16.46 -13.37
C GLN A 100 5.84 15.75 -13.16
N PRO A 101 6.98 16.47 -13.20
CA PRO A 101 8.27 15.89 -12.84
C PRO A 101 8.20 15.42 -11.38
N ALA A 102 8.64 14.18 -11.13
CA ALA A 102 8.65 13.55 -9.82
C ALA A 102 9.40 14.44 -8.80
N GLY A 103 8.64 15.21 -8.02
CA GLY A 103 9.16 16.24 -7.13
C GLY A 103 8.18 17.40 -6.92
N GLY A 104 6.91 17.12 -6.65
CA GLY A 104 5.92 18.12 -6.29
C GLY A 104 5.42 17.87 -4.87
N ALA A 105 6.08 18.46 -3.88
CA ALA A 105 5.50 18.57 -2.55
C ALA A 105 4.32 19.55 -2.63
N THR A 106 3.11 19.04 -2.82
CA THR A 106 1.90 19.82 -2.54
C THR A 106 1.63 19.71 -1.04
N ALA A 107 2.16 20.69 -0.32
CA ALA A 107 1.63 21.10 0.96
C ALA A 107 0.10 21.25 0.81
N LEU A 108 -0.65 20.44 1.54
CA LEU A 108 -2.05 20.72 1.83
C LEU A 108 -2.05 22.01 2.65
N ALA A 109 -2.26 23.13 1.97
CA ALA A 109 -2.71 24.36 2.58
C ALA A 109 -4.10 24.07 3.18
N LEU A 110 -4.13 23.86 4.49
CA LEU A 110 -5.31 24.09 5.30
C LEU A 110 -5.51 25.60 5.36
N ASP A 111 -6.45 26.11 4.57
CA ASP A 111 -7.12 27.39 4.81
C ASP A 111 -8.44 27.41 4.03
N ALA A 112 -9.52 27.04 4.74
CA ALA A 112 -10.89 27.58 4.65
C ALA A 112 -11.83 26.78 5.56
#